data_AF-A0A0F6TZ10-F1
#
_entry.id   AF-A0A0F6TZ10-F1
#
_cell.length_a   1.000
_cell.length_b   1.000
_cell.length_c   1.000
_cell.angle_alpha   90.00
_cell.angle_beta   90.00
_cell.angle_gamma   90.00
#
_symmetry.space_group_name_H-M   'P 1'
#
loop_
_entity.id
_entity.type
_entity.pdbx_description
1 polymer ?
#
loop_
_entity_poly.entity_id
_entity_poly.type
_entity_poly.pdbx_seq_one_letter_code
_entity_poly.pdbx_strand_id
1 'polypeptide(L)'
;MLKVIQSPAKYLQGPDAAMLFGEYAKNLADSFFVIADDFVMKLAGDKVLNGLHSHNISCHAERFNGECSHAEINRLIAILKGRCEQVPDMRSCLSSGAMEQGSS
;
A
#
# COMPACT_ATOMS: atom_id res chain seq x y z
N MET A 1 20.98 29.51 6.17
CA MET A 1 19.54 29.29 5.88
C MET A 1 19.41 27.95 5.18
N LEU A 2 18.57 27.03 5.69
CA LEU A 2 18.41 25.71 5.11
C LEU A 2 17.56 25.78 3.83
N LYS A 3 17.99 25.09 2.76
CA LYS A 3 17.19 24.88 1.55
C LYS A 3 17.00 23.39 1.37
N VAL A 4 15.75 22.96 1.32
CA VAL A 4 15.39 21.54 1.26
C VAL A 4 14.56 21.29 0.02
N ILE A 5 14.84 20.17 -0.65
CA ILE A 5 14.02 19.59 -1.68
C ILE A 5 13.64 18.17 -1.24
N GLN A 6 12.41 17.77 -1.50
CA GLN A 6 11.93 16.41 -1.31
C GLN A 6 11.43 15.88 -2.65
N SER A 7 11.69 14.60 -2.91
CA SER A 7 11.21 13.89 -4.08
C SER A 7 10.75 12.49 -3.67
N PRO A 8 9.87 11.85 -4.45
CA PRO A 8 9.66 10.42 -4.33
C PRO A 8 10.99 9.66 -4.44
N ALA A 9 11.09 8.51 -3.77
CA ALA A 9 12.25 7.64 -3.90
C ALA A 9 12.38 7.05 -5.32
N LYS A 10 11.25 6.92 -6.04
CA LYS A 10 11.20 6.38 -7.40
C LYS A 10 10.04 7.00 -8.18
N TYR A 11 10.30 7.31 -9.45
CA TYR A 11 9.29 7.71 -10.44
C TYR A 11 9.41 6.78 -11.65
N LEU A 12 8.29 6.21 -12.10
CA LEU A 12 8.25 5.24 -13.18
C LEU A 12 7.23 5.72 -14.23
N GLN A 13 7.69 5.88 -15.47
CA GLN A 13 6.86 6.31 -16.59
C GLN A 13 7.26 5.57 -17.86
N GLY A 14 6.25 5.14 -18.62
CA GLY A 14 6.44 4.48 -19.90
C GLY A 14 5.13 3.84 -20.38
N PRO A 15 5.07 3.41 -21.64
CA PRO A 15 3.97 2.58 -22.10
C PRO A 15 3.87 1.32 -21.24
N ASP A 16 2.64 0.95 -20.86
CA ASP A 16 2.33 -0.23 -20.06
C ASP A 16 3.08 -0.36 -18.71
N ALA A 17 3.54 0.75 -18.13
CA ALA A 17 4.24 0.75 -16.84
C ALA A 17 3.49 0.04 -15.71
N ALA A 18 2.15 -0.02 -15.77
CA ALA A 18 1.32 -0.78 -14.83
C ALA A 18 1.64 -2.28 -14.80
N MET A 19 2.13 -2.88 -15.89
CA MET A 19 2.53 -4.29 -15.93
C MET A 19 3.80 -4.56 -15.12
N LEU A 20 4.65 -3.55 -14.95
CA LEU A 20 5.89 -3.64 -14.17
C LEU A 20 5.65 -3.46 -12.67
N PHE A 21 4.40 -3.21 -12.25
CA PHE A 21 4.10 -2.89 -10.86
C PHE A 21 4.58 -3.99 -9.90
N GLY A 22 4.37 -5.27 -10.24
CA GLY A 22 4.82 -6.40 -9.42
C GLY A 22 6.33 -6.41 -9.14
N GLU A 23 7.15 -6.15 -10.16
CA GLU A 23 8.62 -6.10 -10.07
C GLU A 23 9.08 -5.05 -9.04
N TYR A 24 8.50 -3.85 -9.12
CA TYR A 24 8.86 -2.75 -8.23
C TYR A 24 8.22 -2.86 -6.86
N ALA A 25 6.99 -3.38 -6.78
CA ALA A 25 6.23 -3.54 -5.54
C ALA A 25 6.85 -4.60 -4.61
N LYS A 26 7.49 -5.64 -5.16
CA LYS A 26 8.08 -6.73 -4.35
C LYS A 26 9.09 -6.22 -3.32
N ASN A 27 9.82 -5.16 -3.64
CA ASN A 27 10.82 -4.57 -2.75
C ASN A 27 10.22 -3.65 -1.67
N LEU A 28 8.90 -3.41 -1.69
CA LEU A 28 8.21 -2.53 -0.74
C LEU A 28 7.41 -3.33 0.29
N ALA A 29 6.74 -4.40 -0.12
CA ALA A 29 5.95 -5.26 0.77
C ALA A 29 5.60 -6.60 0.09
N ASP A 30 5.23 -7.60 0.90
CA ASP A 30 4.70 -8.88 0.43
C ASP A 30 3.17 -8.89 0.25
N SER A 31 2.48 -7.84 0.72
CA SER A 31 1.03 -7.70 0.60
C SER A 31 0.62 -6.25 0.38
N PHE A 32 -0.34 -6.03 -0.53
CA PHE A 32 -0.87 -4.70 -0.85
C PHE A 32 -2.39 -4.62 -0.69
N PHE A 33 -2.86 -3.44 -0.26
CA PHE A 33 -4.26 -3.07 -0.26
C PHE A 33 -4.51 -2.13 -1.44
N VAL A 34 -5.07 -2.67 -2.52
CA VAL A 34 -5.27 -1.97 -3.78
C VAL A 34 -6.61 -1.24 -3.71
N ILE A 35 -6.59 0.08 -3.84
CA ILE A 35 -7.79 0.93 -3.78
C ILE A 35 -8.03 1.52 -5.16
N ALA A 36 -9.20 1.26 -5.74
CA ALA A 36 -9.63 1.84 -7.01
C ALA A 36 -11.15 1.78 -7.15
N ASP A 37 -11.73 2.71 -7.92
CA ASP A 37 -13.16 2.66 -8.25
C ASP A 37 -13.45 1.62 -9.34
N ASP A 38 -14.74 1.40 -9.61
CA ASP A 38 -15.19 0.40 -10.58
C ASP A 38 -14.72 0.69 -12.02
N PHE A 39 -14.52 1.96 -12.38
CA PHE A 39 -14.06 2.34 -13.72
C PHE A 39 -12.57 2.01 -13.87
N VAL A 40 -11.75 2.43 -12.90
CA VAL A 40 -10.31 2.18 -12.90
C VAL A 40 -10.01 0.68 -12.78
N MET A 41 -10.77 -0.05 -11.98
CA MET A 41 -10.63 -1.51 -11.89
C MET A 41 -10.89 -2.20 -13.23
N LYS A 42 -11.90 -1.77 -13.99
CA LYS A 42 -12.15 -2.28 -15.34
C LYS A 42 -11.06 -1.88 -16.34
N LEU A 43 -10.48 -0.68 -16.18
CA LEU A 43 -9.48 -0.14 -17.08
C LEU A 43 -8.10 -0.78 -16.90
N ALA A 44 -7.68 -0.99 -15.65
CA ALA A 44 -6.30 -1.34 -15.31
C ALA A 44 -6.15 -2.37 -14.18
N GLY A 45 -7.24 -2.78 -13.53
CA GLY A 45 -7.21 -3.71 -12.40
C GLY A 45 -6.50 -5.01 -12.74
N ASP A 46 -6.86 -5.63 -13.87
CA ASP A 46 -6.24 -6.90 -14.30
C ASP A 46 -4.73 -6.78 -14.49
N LYS A 47 -4.24 -5.67 -15.07
CA LYS A 47 -2.79 -5.46 -15.27
C LYS A 47 -2.05 -5.41 -13.93
N VAL A 48 -2.60 -4.68 -12.95
CA VAL A 48 -1.97 -4.50 -11.64
C VAL A 48 -2.07 -5.77 -10.80
N LEU A 49 -3.26 -6.37 -10.69
CA LEU A 49 -3.48 -7.56 -9.87
C LEU A 49 -2.72 -8.78 -10.39
N ASN A 50 -2.73 -9.01 -11.71
CA ASN A 50 -1.94 -10.09 -12.31
C ASN A 50 -0.43 -9.82 -12.19
N GLY A 51 -0.01 -8.55 -12.29
CA GLY A 51 1.37 -8.15 -12.04
C GLY A 51 1.84 -8.49 -10.62
N LEU A 52 1.01 -8.20 -9.61
CA LEU A 52 1.28 -8.57 -8.22
C LEU A 52 1.32 -10.09 -8.03
N HIS A 53 0.30 -10.81 -8.52
CA HIS A 53 0.20 -12.25 -8.38
C HIS A 53 1.37 -12.99 -9.06
N SER A 54 1.79 -12.57 -10.26
CA SER A 54 2.92 -13.17 -10.97
C SER A 54 4.27 -13.02 -10.24
N HIS A 55 4.36 -12.05 -9.31
CA HIS A 55 5.52 -11.83 -8.46
C HIS A 55 5.35 -12.40 -7.04
N ASN A 56 4.36 -13.28 -6.82
CA ASN A 56 4.04 -13.88 -5.52
C ASN A 56 3.80 -12.82 -4.43
N ILE A 57 3.06 -11.77 -4.78
CA ILE A 57 2.66 -10.70 -3.85
C ILE A 57 1.16 -10.86 -3.58
N SER A 58 0.79 -10.92 -2.31
CA SER A 58 -0.62 -10.99 -1.91
C SER A 58 -1.29 -9.63 -2.14
N CYS A 59 -2.58 -9.63 -2.46
CA CYS A 59 -3.31 -8.38 -2.52
C CYS A 59 -4.78 -8.51 -2.14
N HIS A 60 -5.34 -7.41 -1.64
CA HIS A 60 -6.78 -7.23 -1.49
C HIS A 60 -7.18 -5.98 -2.25
N ALA A 61 -8.09 -6.12 -3.22
CA ALA A 61 -8.68 -5.00 -3.91
C ALA A 61 -9.94 -4.53 -3.17
N GLU A 62 -9.97 -3.26 -2.79
CA GLU A 62 -11.10 -2.61 -2.16
C GLU A 62 -11.62 -1.48 -3.04
N ARG A 63 -12.95 -1.43 -3.20
CA ARG A 63 -13.59 -0.42 -4.02
C ARG A 63 -13.47 0.96 -3.37
N PHE A 64 -13.04 1.95 -4.14
CA PHE A 64 -13.15 3.36 -3.79
C PHE A 64 -14.51 3.92 -4.18
N ASN A 65 -15.19 4.58 -3.26
CA ASN A 65 -16.54 5.12 -3.49
C ASN A 65 -16.57 6.47 -4.22
N GLY A 66 -15.44 6.98 -4.69
CA GLY A 66 -15.34 8.18 -5.54
C GLY A 66 -15.04 9.49 -4.79
N GLU A 67 -15.32 9.56 -3.48
CA GLU A 67 -15.06 10.76 -2.68
C GLU A 67 -13.91 10.55 -1.68
N CYS A 68 -12.91 11.42 -1.75
CA CYS A 68 -11.82 11.46 -0.77
C CYS A 68 -12.26 12.19 0.50
N SER A 69 -13.12 11.55 1.29
CA SER A 69 -13.66 12.07 2.55
C SER A 69 -13.08 11.33 3.76
N HIS A 70 -13.13 11.97 4.94
CA HIS A 70 -12.75 11.30 6.19
C HIS A 70 -13.57 10.02 6.44
N ALA A 71 -14.85 10.03 6.06
CA ALA A 71 -15.71 8.86 6.18
C ALA A 71 -15.18 7.69 5.32
N GLU A 72 -14.81 7.97 4.06
CA GLU A 72 -14.29 6.95 3.15
C GLU A 72 -12.90 6.46 3.57
N ILE A 73 -12.01 7.36 3.98
CA ILE A 73 -10.68 7.01 4.49
C ILE A 73 -10.82 6.09 5.72
N ASN A 74 -11.68 6.45 6.67
CA ASN A 74 -11.89 5.65 7.88
C ASN A 74 -12.51 4.27 7.56
N ARG A 75 -13.43 4.19 6.60
CA ARG A 75 -13.98 2.92 6.11
C ARG A 75 -12.88 2.01 5.56
N LEU A 76 -12.01 2.54 4.68
CA LEU A 76 -10.91 1.79 4.08
C LEU A 76 -9.88 1.34 5.13
N ILE A 77 -9.56 2.20 6.10
CA ILE A 77 -8.69 1.86 7.24
C ILE A 77 -9.28 0.71 8.07
N ALA A 78 -10.58 0.74 8.36
CA ALA A 78 -11.24 -0.30 9.14
C ALA A 78 -11.15 -1.67 8.43
N ILE A 79 -11.40 -1.70 7.11
CA ILE A 79 -11.30 -2.91 6.30
C ILE A 79 -9.87 -3.44 6.28
N LEU A 80 -8.87 -2.56 6.09
CA LEU A 80 -7.46 -2.94 6.12
C LEU A 80 -7.06 -3.55 7.47
N LYS A 81 -7.43 -2.90 8.59
CA LYS A 81 -7.11 -3.37 9.94
C LYS A 81 -7.74 -4.73 10.26
N GLY A 82 -9.02 -4.92 9.92
CA GLY A 82 -9.72 -6.18 10.14
C GLY A 82 -9.10 -7.36 9.38
N ARG A 83 -8.39 -7.08 8.27
CA ARG A 83 -7.61 -8.09 7.54
C ARG A 83 -6.22 -8.31 8.12
N CYS A 84 -5.56 -7.26 8.59
CA CYS A 84 -4.27 -7.40 9.27
C CYS A 84 -4.37 -8.20 10.57
N GLU A 85 -5.50 -8.13 11.30
CA GLU A 85 -5.73 -8.97 12.50
C GLU A 85 -5.91 -10.47 12.18
N GLN A 86 -6.21 -10.83 10.92
CA GLN A 86 -6.35 -12.22 10.47
C GLN A 86 -5.03 -12.81 9.93
N VAL A 87 -3.96 -12.00 9.85
CA VAL A 87 -2.62 -12.44 9.48
C VAL A 87 -1.75 -12.34 10.73
N PRO A 88 -1.09 -13.42 11.18
CA PRO A 88 -0.18 -13.35 12.32
C PRO A 88 0.99 -12.41 11.98
N ASP A 89 0.85 -11.19 12.47
CA ASP A 89 1.82 -10.14 12.79
C ASP A 89 3.13 -10.05 11.96
N MET A 90 3.26 -8.93 11.21
CA MET A 90 4.54 -8.37 10.79
C MET A 90 4.64 -6.88 11.14
N ARG A 91 4.10 -6.50 12.30
CA ARG A 91 4.20 -5.15 12.91
C ARG A 91 5.08 -5.10 14.16
N SER A 92 5.79 -6.17 14.52
CA SER A 92 6.90 -6.09 15.49
C SER A 92 8.02 -5.12 15.07
N CYS A 93 8.06 -4.67 13.81
CA CYS A 93 9.04 -3.70 13.32
C CYS A 93 8.71 -2.22 13.59
N LEU A 94 7.51 -1.86 14.06
CA LEU A 94 7.13 -0.45 14.30
C LEU A 94 7.12 -0.04 15.79
N SER A 95 7.43 -0.95 16.73
CA SER A 95 7.47 -0.63 18.17
C SER A 95 8.83 -0.82 18.86
N SER A 96 9.86 -1.32 18.17
CA SER A 96 11.23 -1.30 18.70
C SER A 96 11.92 0.02 18.36
N GLY A 97 11.67 1.04 19.17
CA GLY A 97 12.34 2.33 19.12
C GLY A 97 12.27 3.02 20.48
N ALA A 98 13.28 2.75 21.29
CA ALA A 98 13.44 3.12 22.70
C ALA A 98 13.24 4.61 23.03
N MET A 99 12.70 4.86 24.23
CA MET A 99 13.20 5.94 25.07
C MET A 99 13.30 5.44 26.52
N GLU A 100 14.54 5.36 26.99
CA GLU A 100 14.97 5.06 28.35
C GLU A 100 14.52 6.11 29.37
N GLN A 101 14.76 5.74 30.65
CA GLN A 101 14.78 6.50 31.91
C GLN A 101 13.53 6.28 32.77
N GLY A 102 13.61 5.77 34.00
CA GLY A 102 14.73 5.45 34.87
C GLY A 102 14.17 5.16 36.27
N SER A 103 14.81 4.23 36.96
CA SER A 103 14.73 3.89 38.39
C SER A 103 13.94 4.84 39.31
N SER A 104 12.93 4.33 40.03
CA SER A 104 13.00 3.98 41.47
C SER A 104 11.64 3.46 41.95
#